data_AF-A0A6L4AMR6-F1
#
_entry.id   AF-A0A6L4AMR6-F1
#
_cell.length_a   1.000
_cell.length_b   1.000
_cell.length_c   1.000
_cell.angle_alpha   90.00
_cell.angle_beta   90.00
_cell.angle_gamma   90.00
#
_symmetry.space_group_name_H-M   'P 1'
#
loop_
_entity.id
_entity.type
_entity.pdbx_description
1 polymer ?
#
loop_
_entity_poly.entity_id
_entity_poly.type
_entity_poly.pdbx_seq_one_letter_code
_entity_poly.pdbx_strand_id
1 'polypeptide(L)'
;MKKTTHQKALPSDSYVTNQALKGITKIVPFFHRIKLSSKELDYNDLNEIFPGKIHQPNNSKVIAAQRTGGMYKNFAWLWIQTKKGSKNHQIGVNYNPIKPYYPECQLNISDPTVEILAYLNQKTSKLFRPSALKVASVEYTIDFYCRNSTDVGNLFYVFRRNYFSPHAKKTYLKGGYFNGYSHKQDYSTDRDSNAVFFIDFSNKNTITPGKRVKFYERGDDQDKLFFEQYWSHDKCDRVRYEATITTNLLRKINIKYIKDFLINPNFAQLIFPSDSTMSLFQFKQFSKKQYRKYVPPNCDQDYYHKDKDIIHFECFIDEANYAKSNGLDLSNSLEKYSKLDELIIQTERRVKKFEIKWIKKGKIAINWKPIDTNQDDNTDNPPKGKKLKEFYK
;
A
#
# COMPACT_ATOMS: atom_id res chain seq x y z
N MET A 1 -43.36 20.10 26.78
CA MET A 1 -42.52 18.95 27.19
C MET A 1 -41.41 18.75 26.16
N LYS A 2 -40.14 19.05 26.50
CA LYS A 2 -38.99 18.70 25.65
C LYS A 2 -38.80 17.18 25.74
N LYS A 3 -38.98 16.45 24.64
CA LYS A 3 -38.59 15.04 24.56
C LYS A 3 -37.08 14.98 24.76
N THR A 4 -36.64 14.55 25.94
CA THR A 4 -35.27 14.10 26.16
C THR A 4 -35.05 12.88 25.28
N THR A 5 -34.44 13.09 24.11
CA THR A 5 -33.95 12.00 23.28
C THR A 5 -32.90 11.28 24.13
N HIS A 6 -33.22 10.10 24.64
CA HIS A 6 -32.25 9.24 25.31
C HIS A 6 -31.15 8.91 24.28
N GLN A 7 -30.04 9.63 24.35
CA GLN A 7 -28.81 9.25 23.67
C GLN A 7 -28.42 7.88 24.22
N LYS A 8 -28.58 6.82 23.41
CA LYS A 8 -28.02 5.51 23.73
C LYS A 8 -26.51 5.68 23.86
N ALA A 9 -25.94 5.14 24.93
CA ALA A 9 -24.51 5.26 25.23
C ALA A 9 -23.67 4.47 24.21
N LEU A 10 -22.67 5.14 23.62
CA LEU A 10 -21.73 4.58 22.61
C LEU A 10 -21.23 3.19 23.02
N PRO A 11 -21.19 2.20 22.09
CA PRO A 11 -20.65 0.90 22.45
C PRO A 11 -19.21 1.17 22.86
N SER A 12 -18.77 0.62 24.00
CA SER A 12 -17.38 0.82 24.41
C SER A 12 -16.43 0.42 23.28
N ASP A 13 -15.31 1.13 23.11
CA ASP A 13 -14.28 0.79 22.11
C ASP A 13 -13.88 -0.70 22.15
N SER A 14 -14.03 -1.34 23.32
CA SER A 14 -13.83 -2.78 23.49
C SER A 14 -14.75 -3.64 22.64
N TYR A 15 -16.04 -3.29 22.58
CA TYR A 15 -17.01 -4.04 21.80
C TYR A 15 -16.70 -3.97 20.31
N VAL A 16 -16.45 -2.74 19.81
CA VAL A 16 -16.10 -2.48 18.40
C VAL A 16 -14.86 -3.26 18.00
N THR A 17 -13.79 -3.14 18.78
CA THR A 17 -12.53 -3.85 18.52
C THR A 17 -12.74 -5.37 18.52
N ASN A 18 -13.47 -5.92 19.48
CA ASN A 18 -13.73 -7.36 19.53
C ASN A 18 -14.54 -7.85 18.32
N GLN A 19 -15.55 -7.08 17.87
CA GLN A 19 -16.31 -7.44 16.67
C GLN A 19 -15.45 -7.36 15.41
N ALA A 20 -14.67 -6.29 15.24
CA ALA A 20 -13.75 -6.12 14.12
C ALA A 20 -12.76 -7.29 14.02
N LEU A 21 -12.17 -7.70 15.14
CA LEU A 21 -11.19 -8.79 15.19
C LEU A 21 -11.82 -10.15 14.86
N LYS A 22 -13.01 -10.43 15.40
CA LYS A 22 -13.78 -11.66 15.06
C LYS A 22 -14.19 -11.70 13.59
N GLY A 23 -14.26 -10.54 12.94
CA GLY A 23 -14.57 -10.41 11.53
C GLY A 23 -13.45 -10.86 10.59
N ILE A 24 -12.20 -10.94 11.06
CA ILE A 24 -11.04 -11.28 10.23
C ILE A 24 -11.03 -12.79 9.91
N THR A 25 -11.08 -13.13 8.63
CA THR A 25 -11.04 -14.51 8.14
C THR A 25 -9.67 -14.95 7.67
N LYS A 26 -8.86 -14.00 7.15
CA LYS A 26 -7.55 -14.31 6.55
C LYS A 26 -6.64 -13.09 6.54
N ILE A 27 -5.35 -13.33 6.78
CA ILE A 27 -4.29 -12.32 6.67
C ILE A 27 -3.34 -12.73 5.54
N VAL A 28 -3.19 -11.88 4.52
CA VAL A 28 -2.41 -12.15 3.32
C VAL A 28 -1.36 -11.06 3.10
N PRO A 29 -0.09 -11.32 3.45
CA PRO A 29 1.01 -10.46 3.07
C PRO A 29 1.50 -10.75 1.65
N PHE A 30 1.85 -9.69 0.91
CA PHE A 30 2.45 -9.78 -0.42
C PHE A 30 3.16 -8.47 -0.80
N PHE A 31 3.91 -8.49 -1.90
CA PHE A 31 4.45 -7.27 -2.50
C PHE A 31 3.48 -6.80 -3.58
N HIS A 32 2.91 -5.60 -3.40
CA HIS A 32 1.90 -5.07 -4.32
C HIS A 32 2.54 -4.39 -5.54
N ARG A 33 3.65 -3.69 -5.33
CA ARG A 33 4.38 -3.03 -6.41
C ARG A 33 5.85 -2.94 -6.11
N ILE A 34 6.66 -3.06 -7.15
CA ILE A 34 8.07 -2.69 -7.14
C ILE A 34 8.35 -1.73 -8.29
N LYS A 35 9.11 -0.67 -7.99
CA LYS A 35 9.64 0.25 -8.98
C LYS A 35 11.12 0.01 -9.13
N LEU A 36 11.56 -0.18 -10.37
CA LEU A 36 12.96 -0.30 -10.72
C LEU A 36 13.35 0.91 -11.56
N SER A 37 14.59 1.36 -11.45
CA SER A 37 15.09 2.50 -12.21
C SER A 37 16.52 2.28 -12.67
N SER A 38 16.87 2.82 -13.83
CA SER A 38 18.24 2.85 -14.33
C SER A 38 18.60 4.23 -14.89
N LYS A 39 19.85 4.62 -14.69
CA LYS A 39 20.49 5.74 -15.41
C LYS A 39 21.35 5.27 -16.59
N GLU A 40 21.65 3.98 -16.62
CA GLU A 40 22.59 3.35 -17.56
C GLU A 40 21.86 2.61 -18.68
N LEU A 41 20.57 2.29 -18.46
CA LEU A 41 19.74 1.52 -19.38
C LEU A 41 18.58 2.41 -19.82
N ASP A 42 18.56 2.69 -21.12
CA ASP A 42 17.56 3.53 -21.76
C ASP A 42 16.44 2.69 -22.41
N TYR A 43 15.60 3.32 -23.23
CA TYR A 43 14.51 2.64 -23.93
C TYR A 43 15.01 1.73 -25.06
N ASN A 44 16.06 2.12 -25.78
CA ASN A 44 16.61 1.37 -26.89
C ASN A 44 17.29 0.10 -26.38
N ASP A 45 18.05 0.20 -25.29
CA ASP A 45 18.64 -0.96 -24.60
C ASP A 45 17.56 -1.96 -24.18
N LEU A 46 16.43 -1.47 -23.64
CA LEU A 46 15.31 -2.35 -23.29
C LEU A 46 14.72 -3.07 -24.51
N ASN A 47 14.63 -2.37 -25.64
CA ASN A 47 14.12 -2.96 -26.87
C ASN A 47 15.08 -4.00 -27.45
N GLU A 48 16.40 -3.82 -27.29
CA GLU A 48 17.40 -4.82 -27.65
C GLU A 48 17.34 -6.04 -26.72
N ILE A 49 17.18 -5.83 -25.40
CA ILE A 49 17.07 -6.92 -24.42
C ILE A 49 15.75 -7.71 -24.60
N PHE A 50 14.66 -7.03 -24.97
CA PHE A 50 13.31 -7.58 -25.08
C PHE A 50 12.68 -7.27 -26.46
N PRO A 51 13.26 -7.80 -27.54
CA PRO A 51 12.82 -7.48 -28.91
C PRO A 51 11.36 -7.90 -29.12
N GLY A 52 10.57 -6.98 -29.68
CA GLY A 52 9.15 -7.21 -29.98
C GLY A 52 8.21 -7.30 -28.77
N LYS A 53 8.69 -7.06 -27.55
CA LYS A 53 7.88 -7.16 -26.31
C LYS A 53 7.43 -5.81 -25.75
N ILE A 54 7.91 -4.70 -26.31
CA ILE A 54 7.60 -3.35 -25.85
C ILE A 54 6.59 -2.70 -26.78
N HIS A 55 5.47 -2.26 -26.23
CA HIS A 55 4.36 -1.66 -26.98
C HIS A 55 4.00 -0.29 -26.41
N GLN A 56 4.03 0.74 -27.25
CA GLN A 56 3.58 2.07 -26.87
C GLN A 56 2.07 2.20 -27.08
N PRO A 57 1.28 2.59 -26.06
CA PRO A 57 -0.13 2.89 -26.25
C PRO A 57 -0.30 4.24 -26.98
N ASN A 58 -1.42 4.40 -27.71
CA ASN A 58 -1.73 5.63 -28.46
C ASN A 58 -1.69 6.91 -27.59
N ASN A 59 -1.98 6.80 -26.29
CA ASN A 59 -1.98 7.92 -25.34
C ASN A 59 -0.76 7.91 -24.39
N SER A 60 0.40 7.42 -24.85
CA SER A 60 1.62 7.24 -24.05
C SER A 60 2.01 8.49 -23.23
N LYS A 61 1.96 9.68 -23.82
CA LYS A 61 2.31 10.94 -23.14
C LYS A 61 1.37 11.28 -21.99
N VAL A 62 0.06 11.12 -22.19
CA VAL A 62 -0.97 11.38 -21.17
C VAL A 62 -0.80 10.41 -20.01
N ILE A 63 -0.58 9.13 -20.32
CA ILE A 63 -0.37 8.08 -19.31
C ILE A 63 0.90 8.37 -18.50
N ALA A 64 2.00 8.75 -19.17
CA ALA A 64 3.26 9.12 -18.50
C ALA A 64 3.06 10.29 -17.54
N ALA A 65 2.39 11.36 -17.99
CA ALA A 65 2.10 12.53 -17.17
C ALA A 65 1.28 12.15 -15.92
N GLN A 66 0.18 11.40 -16.09
CA GLN A 66 -0.69 10.98 -14.98
C GLN A 66 0.02 10.07 -13.98
N ARG A 67 0.81 9.09 -14.45
CA ARG A 67 1.45 8.08 -13.59
C ARG A 67 2.66 8.60 -12.83
N THR A 68 3.35 9.58 -13.39
CA THR A 68 4.63 10.05 -12.86
C THR A 68 4.57 11.48 -12.32
N GLY A 69 3.42 12.15 -12.39
CA GLY A 69 3.31 13.57 -12.06
C GLY A 69 4.15 14.44 -13.00
N GLY A 70 4.28 14.02 -14.27
CA GLY A 70 5.08 14.73 -15.27
C GLY A 70 6.59 14.59 -15.11
N MET A 71 7.11 13.50 -14.54
CA MET A 71 8.57 13.26 -14.51
C MET A 71 9.10 12.76 -15.85
N TYR A 72 8.26 12.06 -16.63
CA TYR A 72 8.62 11.40 -17.87
C TYR A 72 7.72 11.84 -19.03
N LYS A 73 8.31 11.92 -20.22
CA LYS A 73 7.57 12.30 -21.44
C LYS A 73 6.73 11.16 -21.98
N ASN A 74 7.22 9.92 -21.87
CA ASN A 74 6.65 8.77 -22.57
C ASN A 74 6.42 7.57 -21.65
N PHE A 75 5.50 6.70 -22.09
CA PHE A 75 5.13 5.46 -21.42
C PHE A 75 4.99 4.32 -22.43
N ALA A 76 5.41 3.12 -22.06
CA ALA A 76 5.22 1.89 -22.83
C ALA A 76 4.86 0.70 -21.92
N TRP A 77 4.34 -0.36 -22.51
CA TRP A 77 4.09 -1.65 -21.86
C TRP A 77 5.13 -2.67 -22.32
N LEU A 78 5.83 -3.27 -21.37
CA LEU A 78 6.70 -4.43 -21.58
C LEU A 78 5.95 -5.69 -21.15
N TRP A 79 5.79 -6.64 -22.07
CA TRP A 79 5.08 -7.89 -21.82
C TRP A 79 6.07 -9.05 -21.72
N ILE A 80 6.08 -9.72 -20.57
CA ILE A 80 7.01 -10.83 -20.33
C ILE A 80 6.24 -12.08 -19.95
N GLN A 81 6.52 -13.17 -20.68
CA GLN A 81 6.14 -14.52 -20.29
C GLN A 81 7.36 -15.21 -19.70
N THR A 82 7.23 -15.76 -18.49
CA THR A 82 8.37 -16.44 -17.82
C THR A 82 8.35 -17.95 -18.04
N LYS A 83 7.20 -18.52 -18.42
CA LYS A 83 7.02 -19.94 -18.72
C LYS A 83 6.00 -20.12 -19.84
N LYS A 84 6.22 -21.10 -20.72
CA LYS A 84 5.24 -21.46 -21.75
C LYS A 84 3.88 -21.75 -21.11
N GLY A 85 2.82 -21.12 -21.62
CA GLY A 85 1.46 -21.24 -21.11
C GLY A 85 1.14 -20.39 -19.86
N SER A 86 2.10 -19.65 -19.29
CA SER A 86 1.80 -18.70 -18.21
C SER A 86 1.15 -17.43 -18.76
N LYS A 87 0.37 -16.73 -17.94
CA LYS A 87 -0.10 -15.37 -18.26
C LYS A 87 1.10 -14.44 -18.47
N ASN A 88 0.96 -13.47 -19.38
CA ASN A 88 1.95 -12.42 -19.56
C ASN A 88 1.93 -11.47 -18.36
N HIS A 89 3.11 -11.15 -17.84
CA HIS A 89 3.29 -10.05 -16.92
C HIS A 89 3.36 -8.75 -17.69
N GLN A 90 2.50 -7.80 -17.31
CA GLN A 90 2.47 -6.47 -17.90
C GLN A 90 3.26 -5.49 -17.03
N ILE A 91 4.35 -4.95 -17.56
CA ILE A 91 5.26 -4.03 -16.87
C ILE A 91 5.13 -2.64 -17.49
N GLY A 92 4.88 -1.62 -16.67
CA GLY A 92 4.84 -0.24 -17.15
C GLY A 92 6.24 0.36 -17.24
N VAL A 93 6.61 0.92 -18.38
CA VAL A 93 7.91 1.52 -18.66
C VAL A 93 7.74 3.03 -18.84
N ASN A 94 8.32 3.86 -17.97
CA ASN A 94 8.44 5.30 -18.17
C ASN A 94 9.85 5.62 -18.65
N TYR A 95 9.98 6.45 -19.69
CA TYR A 95 11.27 6.77 -20.30
C TYR A 95 11.26 8.20 -20.88
N ASN A 96 12.45 8.67 -21.30
CA ASN A 96 12.70 10.06 -21.72
C ASN A 96 12.35 11.04 -20.60
N PRO A 97 13.18 11.13 -19.55
CA PRO A 97 12.92 12.01 -18.42
C PRO A 97 12.82 13.48 -18.87
N ILE A 98 11.97 14.26 -18.20
CA ILE A 98 11.85 15.70 -18.48
C ILE A 98 13.08 16.47 -17.99
N LYS A 99 13.71 15.99 -16.91
CA LYS A 99 14.89 16.61 -16.31
C LYS A 99 16.05 15.61 -16.24
N PRO A 100 17.30 16.05 -16.48
CA PRO A 100 18.45 15.15 -16.67
C PRO A 100 18.87 14.38 -15.41
N TYR A 101 18.41 14.79 -14.23
CA TYR A 101 18.74 14.08 -12.98
C TYR A 101 17.83 12.87 -12.69
N TYR A 102 16.71 12.73 -13.40
CA TYR A 102 15.84 11.56 -13.30
C TYR A 102 16.46 10.35 -14.00
N PRO A 103 16.10 9.11 -13.60
CA PRO A 103 16.55 7.92 -14.30
C PRO A 103 16.08 7.92 -15.76
N GLU A 104 16.93 7.47 -16.69
CA GLU A 104 16.59 7.33 -18.12
C GLU A 104 15.37 6.44 -18.33
N CYS A 105 15.28 5.38 -17.53
CA CYS A 105 14.16 4.47 -17.55
C CYS A 105 13.69 4.07 -16.15
N GLN A 106 12.37 3.91 -16.00
CA GLN A 106 11.72 3.41 -14.80
C GLN A 106 10.69 2.32 -15.15
N LEU A 107 10.83 1.16 -14.53
CA LEU A 107 9.91 0.04 -14.66
C LEU A 107 9.00 -0.01 -13.43
N ASN A 108 7.70 -0.17 -13.65
CA ASN A 108 6.68 -0.31 -12.62
C ASN A 108 6.03 -1.68 -12.78
N ILE A 109 6.26 -2.55 -11.80
CA ILE A 109 5.77 -3.93 -11.80
C ILE A 109 4.73 -4.05 -10.69
N SER A 110 3.48 -4.33 -11.06
CA SER A 110 2.42 -4.65 -10.10
C SER A 110 2.42 -6.16 -9.85
N ASP A 111 2.14 -6.55 -8.61
CA ASP A 111 2.15 -7.94 -8.14
C ASP A 111 3.40 -8.71 -8.58
N PRO A 112 4.62 -8.21 -8.25
CA PRO A 112 5.86 -8.84 -8.68
C PRO A 112 5.95 -10.28 -8.16
N THR A 113 6.32 -11.19 -9.07
CA THR A 113 6.68 -12.57 -8.75
C THR A 113 8.20 -12.72 -8.67
N VAL A 114 8.66 -13.80 -8.06
CA VAL A 114 10.10 -14.11 -8.04
C VAL A 114 10.60 -14.37 -9.46
N GLU A 115 9.79 -15.05 -10.26
CA GLU A 115 10.11 -15.46 -11.62
C GLU A 115 10.33 -14.25 -12.53
N ILE A 116 9.44 -13.25 -12.50
CA ILE A 116 9.58 -12.05 -13.34
C ILE A 116 10.80 -11.21 -12.94
N LEU A 117 11.06 -11.09 -11.63
CA LEU A 117 12.19 -10.33 -11.12
C LEU A 117 13.52 -11.01 -11.43
N ALA A 118 13.60 -12.33 -11.26
CA ALA A 118 14.80 -13.10 -11.63
C ALA A 118 15.09 -13.01 -13.13
N TYR A 119 14.04 -13.12 -13.97
CA TYR A 119 14.16 -12.98 -15.43
C TYR A 119 14.70 -11.60 -15.83
N LEU A 120 14.12 -10.53 -15.29
CA LEU A 120 14.60 -9.16 -15.52
C LEU A 120 16.07 -9.00 -15.10
N ASN A 121 16.40 -9.43 -13.87
CA ASN A 121 17.75 -9.33 -13.33
C ASN A 121 18.78 -10.04 -14.24
N GLN A 122 18.46 -11.24 -14.72
CA GLN A 122 19.37 -11.99 -15.57
C GLN A 122 19.53 -11.35 -16.95
N LYS A 123 18.43 -10.96 -17.60
CA LYS A 123 18.46 -10.37 -18.95
C LYS A 123 19.22 -9.03 -18.95
N THR A 124 18.99 -8.16 -17.97
CA THR A 124 19.73 -6.89 -17.87
C THR A 124 21.18 -7.06 -17.42
N SER A 125 21.48 -8.12 -16.67
CA SER A 125 22.86 -8.42 -16.24
C SER A 125 23.78 -8.92 -17.37
N LYS A 126 23.22 -9.26 -18.54
CA LYS A 126 24.02 -9.63 -19.72
C LYS A 126 24.70 -8.41 -20.35
N LEU A 127 24.01 -7.27 -20.40
CA LEU A 127 24.55 -6.02 -20.96
C LEU A 127 25.26 -5.17 -19.89
N PHE A 128 24.81 -5.23 -18.63
CA PHE A 128 25.34 -4.38 -17.56
C PHE A 128 25.72 -5.22 -16.33
N ARG A 129 26.99 -5.20 -15.89
CA ARG A 129 27.44 -5.88 -14.66
C ARG A 129 27.88 -4.87 -13.59
N PRO A 130 27.21 -4.82 -12.40
CA PRO A 130 25.97 -5.51 -12.03
C PRO A 130 24.75 -4.98 -12.79
N SER A 131 23.59 -5.65 -12.69
CA SER A 131 22.32 -5.20 -13.32
C SER A 131 22.12 -3.69 -13.16
N ALA A 132 21.95 -3.00 -14.29
CA ALA A 132 21.67 -1.56 -14.32
C ALA A 132 20.37 -1.19 -13.57
N LEU A 133 19.41 -2.11 -13.48
CA LEU A 133 18.14 -1.92 -12.77
C LEU A 133 18.35 -1.92 -11.25
N LYS A 134 18.17 -0.75 -10.63
CA LYS A 134 18.19 -0.52 -9.19
C LYS A 134 16.76 -0.49 -8.63
N VAL A 135 16.55 -0.98 -7.42
CA VAL A 135 15.24 -0.92 -6.74
C VAL A 135 15.01 0.49 -6.23
N ALA A 136 14.03 1.18 -6.81
CA ALA A 136 13.67 2.55 -6.47
C ALA A 136 12.62 2.61 -5.34
N SER A 137 11.66 1.70 -5.33
CA SER A 137 10.71 1.57 -4.23
C SER A 137 10.03 0.22 -4.21
N VAL A 138 9.56 -0.19 -3.04
CA VAL A 138 8.72 -1.38 -2.83
C VAL A 138 7.48 -1.00 -2.03
N GLU A 139 6.31 -1.47 -2.46
CA GLU A 139 5.04 -1.37 -1.74
C GLU A 139 4.74 -2.71 -1.04
N TYR A 140 5.06 -2.76 0.26
CA TYR A 140 4.79 -3.90 1.14
C TYR A 140 3.34 -3.86 1.59
N THR A 141 2.61 -4.96 1.42
CA THR A 141 1.15 -4.96 1.62
C THR A 141 0.68 -6.11 2.47
N ILE A 142 -0.29 -5.85 3.35
CA ILE A 142 -0.98 -6.85 4.16
C ILE A 142 -2.49 -6.65 3.99
N ASP A 143 -3.16 -7.66 3.46
CA ASP A 143 -4.62 -7.71 3.39
C ASP A 143 -5.21 -8.45 4.59
N PHE A 144 -6.17 -7.82 5.26
CA PHE A 144 -7.00 -8.39 6.31
C PHE A 144 -8.39 -8.62 5.72
N TYR A 145 -8.64 -9.83 5.21
CA TYR A 145 -9.95 -10.21 4.69
C TYR A 145 -10.93 -10.36 5.84
N CYS A 146 -12.13 -9.82 5.64
CA CYS A 146 -13.23 -9.82 6.59
C CYS A 146 -14.40 -10.67 6.06
N ARG A 147 -15.35 -11.02 6.93
CA ARG A 147 -16.54 -11.80 6.52
C ARG A 147 -17.52 -11.01 5.67
N ASN A 148 -17.62 -9.70 5.90
CA ASN A 148 -18.54 -8.80 5.22
C ASN A 148 -18.02 -7.35 5.29
N SER A 149 -18.68 -6.45 4.55
CA SER A 149 -18.34 -5.02 4.50
C SER A 149 -18.45 -4.32 5.85
N THR A 150 -19.41 -4.69 6.70
CA THR A 150 -19.52 -4.14 8.07
C THR A 150 -18.26 -4.42 8.90
N ASP A 151 -17.75 -5.66 8.86
CA ASP A 151 -16.51 -6.06 9.52
C ASP A 151 -15.29 -5.31 8.93
N VAL A 152 -15.30 -5.01 7.61
CA VAL A 152 -14.28 -4.16 6.97
C VAL A 152 -14.30 -2.74 7.55
N GLY A 153 -15.47 -2.10 7.62
CA GLY A 153 -15.62 -0.75 8.17
C GLY A 153 -15.18 -0.67 9.63
N ASN A 154 -15.56 -1.68 10.44
CA ASN A 154 -15.16 -1.78 11.83
C ASN A 154 -13.64 -1.93 11.99
N LEU A 155 -13.00 -2.80 11.20
CA LEU A 155 -11.55 -2.97 11.27
C LEU A 155 -10.79 -1.73 10.78
N PHE A 156 -11.27 -1.08 9.71
CA PHE A 156 -10.69 0.17 9.22
C PHE A 156 -10.76 1.27 10.28
N TYR A 157 -11.89 1.40 10.98
CA TYR A 157 -12.05 2.32 12.10
C TYR A 157 -11.04 2.03 13.21
N VAL A 158 -10.96 0.77 13.67
CA VAL A 158 -10.04 0.36 14.74
C VAL A 158 -8.59 0.68 14.37
N PHE A 159 -8.17 0.38 13.14
CA PHE A 159 -6.84 0.74 12.69
C PHE A 159 -6.62 2.25 12.67
N ARG A 160 -7.52 3.03 12.07
CA ARG A 160 -7.40 4.49 12.00
C ARG A 160 -7.33 5.14 13.39
N ARG A 161 -8.16 4.69 14.33
CA ARG A 161 -8.30 5.25 15.68
C ARG A 161 -7.23 4.82 16.67
N ASN A 162 -6.39 3.86 16.32
CA ASN A 162 -5.33 3.38 17.22
C ASN A 162 -3.95 3.37 16.56
N TYR A 163 -3.85 3.56 15.24
CA TYR A 163 -2.56 3.56 14.55
C TYR A 163 -1.71 4.75 14.97
N PHE A 164 -0.46 4.50 15.29
CA PHE A 164 0.48 5.53 15.69
C PHE A 164 1.76 5.47 14.86
N SER A 165 2.30 6.63 14.53
CA SER A 165 3.63 6.74 13.94
C SER A 165 4.28 8.01 14.46
N PRO A 166 5.35 7.93 15.27
CA PRO A 166 5.96 9.10 15.91
C PRO A 166 6.59 10.08 14.91
N HIS A 167 6.81 9.63 13.67
CA HIS A 167 7.43 10.42 12.61
C HIS A 167 6.43 10.84 11.52
N ALA A 168 5.14 10.54 11.68
CA ALA A 168 4.11 11.05 10.77
C ALA A 168 4.12 12.58 10.77
N LYS A 169 4.13 13.18 9.58
CA LYS A 169 4.10 14.62 9.39
C LYS A 169 2.71 15.12 8.99
N LYS A 170 1.96 14.28 8.28
CA LYS A 170 0.60 14.57 7.85
C LYS A 170 -0.23 13.30 7.78
N THR A 171 -1.49 13.44 8.13
CA THR A 171 -2.57 12.46 7.98
C THR A 171 -3.68 13.10 7.16
N TYR A 172 -4.43 12.28 6.43
CA TYR A 172 -5.68 12.71 5.77
C TYR A 172 -6.50 11.49 5.33
N LEU A 173 -7.80 11.70 5.18
CA LEU A 173 -8.73 10.74 4.60
C LEU A 173 -9.07 11.11 3.16
N LYS A 174 -9.40 10.11 2.35
CA LYS A 174 -10.01 10.27 1.02
C LYS A 174 -11.09 9.21 0.81
N GLY A 175 -12.19 9.60 0.18
CA GLY A 175 -13.36 8.73 -0.04
C GLY A 175 -14.16 8.52 1.25
N GLY A 176 -15.41 8.09 1.10
CA GLY A 176 -16.32 7.65 2.16
C GLY A 176 -16.41 8.56 3.38
N TYR A 177 -17.48 9.35 3.52
CA TYR A 177 -17.73 10.12 4.75
C TYR A 177 -17.83 9.16 5.94
N PHE A 178 -16.82 9.18 6.82
CA PHE A 178 -16.80 8.36 8.02
C PHE A 178 -17.45 9.15 9.17
N ASN A 179 -18.78 9.23 9.17
CA ASN A 179 -19.50 9.59 10.38
C ASN A 179 -19.28 8.43 11.35
N GLY A 180 -18.75 8.70 12.54
CA GLY A 180 -18.36 7.66 13.50
C GLY A 180 -19.49 6.74 13.94
N TYR A 181 -19.32 6.04 15.07
CA TYR A 181 -20.19 4.96 15.51
C TYR A 181 -21.62 5.46 15.86
N SER A 182 -22.47 5.65 14.85
CA SER A 182 -23.90 5.89 15.03
C SER A 182 -24.57 4.57 15.40
N HIS A 183 -25.11 4.51 16.61
CA HIS A 183 -25.88 3.38 17.16
C HIS A 183 -27.10 2.93 16.39
N LYS A 184 -27.55 3.71 15.41
CA LYS A 184 -28.64 3.25 14.57
C LYS A 184 -28.07 2.16 13.69
N GLN A 185 -28.65 0.97 13.78
CA GLN A 185 -28.28 -0.24 13.04
C GLN A 185 -28.20 -0.07 11.52
N ASP A 186 -28.52 1.10 11.00
CA ASP A 186 -28.09 1.59 9.70
C ASP A 186 -26.62 2.03 9.78
N TYR A 187 -25.69 1.07 9.92
CA TYR A 187 -24.41 1.23 9.23
C TYR A 187 -24.81 1.39 7.78
N SER A 188 -24.83 2.62 7.29
CA SER A 188 -25.39 2.83 5.96
C SER A 188 -24.56 1.99 4.99
N THR A 189 -25.18 0.94 4.50
CA THR A 189 -24.98 0.40 3.16
C THR A 189 -24.93 1.55 2.14
N ASP A 190 -25.45 2.72 2.48
CA ASP A 190 -25.40 3.99 1.74
C ASP A 190 -24.04 4.71 1.80
N ARG A 191 -22.94 4.04 2.16
CA ARG A 191 -21.61 4.59 1.83
C ARG A 191 -21.29 4.23 0.39
N ASP A 192 -21.47 5.19 -0.51
CA ASP A 192 -21.24 5.04 -1.95
C ASP A 192 -19.79 4.63 -2.29
N SER A 193 -18.83 4.89 -1.40
CA SER A 193 -17.41 4.62 -1.66
C SER A 193 -16.61 4.19 -0.44
N ASN A 194 -15.58 3.39 -0.68
CA ASN A 194 -14.57 2.98 0.27
C ASN A 194 -13.72 4.17 0.78
N ALA A 195 -13.20 4.05 2.00
CA ALA A 195 -12.34 5.05 2.62
C ALA A 195 -10.86 4.65 2.60
N VAL A 196 -9.98 5.67 2.51
CA VAL A 196 -8.52 5.54 2.54
C VAL A 196 -7.94 6.50 3.57
N PHE A 197 -7.19 5.97 4.52
CA PHE A 197 -6.42 6.72 5.51
C PHE A 197 -4.95 6.76 5.12
N PHE A 198 -4.43 7.96 4.87
CA PHE A 198 -3.05 8.19 4.48
C PHE A 198 -2.23 8.70 5.66
N ILE A 199 -1.02 8.16 5.80
CA ILE A 199 0.02 8.66 6.71
C ILE A 199 1.25 9.00 5.89
N ASP A 200 1.60 10.28 5.83
CA ASP A 200 2.73 10.82 5.09
C ASP A 200 3.83 11.26 6.05
N PHE A 201 5.05 10.87 5.71
CA PHE A 201 6.27 11.19 6.45
C PHE A 201 7.08 12.29 5.75
N SER A 202 6.66 12.70 4.55
CA SER A 202 7.31 13.79 3.82
C SER A 202 6.83 15.17 4.29
N ASN A 203 7.72 16.15 4.18
CA ASN A 203 7.37 17.56 4.38
C ASN A 203 6.63 18.08 3.14
N LYS A 204 5.76 19.08 3.31
CA LYS A 204 4.88 19.66 2.26
C LYS A 204 5.60 20.08 0.95
N ASN A 205 6.94 20.25 0.98
CA ASN A 205 7.71 20.81 -0.13
C ASN A 205 8.54 19.79 -0.91
N THR A 206 8.50 18.49 -0.57
CA THR A 206 9.23 17.48 -1.34
C THR A 206 8.33 16.84 -2.39
N ILE A 207 8.65 17.09 -3.68
CA ILE A 207 7.97 16.52 -4.86
C ILE A 207 8.08 14.98 -4.87
N THR A 208 9.11 14.43 -4.23
CA THR A 208 9.33 12.99 -4.18
C THR A 208 8.40 12.37 -3.13
N PRO A 209 7.51 11.41 -3.49
CA PRO A 209 6.70 10.72 -2.51
C PRO A 209 7.63 10.04 -1.49
N GLY A 210 7.56 10.50 -0.24
CA GLY A 210 8.35 9.95 0.86
C GLY A 210 7.87 8.55 1.25
N LYS A 211 8.30 8.08 2.42
CA LYS A 211 7.64 6.92 3.05
C LYS A 211 6.17 7.25 3.19
N ARG A 212 5.30 6.33 2.80
CA ARG A 212 3.85 6.48 2.92
C ARG A 212 3.28 5.19 3.45
N VAL A 213 2.48 5.30 4.50
CA VAL A 213 1.65 4.21 4.97
C VAL A 213 0.20 4.55 4.63
N LYS A 214 -0.58 3.53 4.27
CA LYS A 214 -2.02 3.67 4.07
C LYS A 214 -2.74 2.51 4.72
N PHE A 215 -3.91 2.81 5.26
CA PHE A 215 -4.95 1.83 5.51
C PHE A 215 -6.10 2.15 4.58
N TYR A 216 -6.76 1.14 4.00
CA TYR A 216 -7.96 1.38 3.23
C TYR A 216 -8.86 0.17 3.13
N GLU A 217 -10.14 0.45 3.04
CA GLU A 217 -11.16 -0.51 2.68
C GLU A 217 -10.96 -0.88 1.19
N ARG A 218 -11.05 -2.16 0.85
CA ARG A 218 -10.80 -2.65 -0.51
C ARG A 218 -11.76 -3.79 -0.84
N GLY A 219 -12.20 -3.85 -2.09
CA GLY A 219 -12.96 -4.97 -2.68
C GLY A 219 -12.16 -5.70 -3.75
N ASP A 220 -12.77 -6.65 -4.46
CA ASP A 220 -12.14 -7.29 -5.63
C ASP A 220 -11.82 -6.24 -6.70
N ASP A 221 -10.68 -6.37 -7.37
CA ASP A 221 -10.32 -5.45 -8.45
C ASP A 221 -11.30 -5.52 -9.64
N GLN A 222 -12.05 -6.62 -9.78
CA GLN A 222 -13.13 -6.75 -10.76
C GLN A 222 -14.35 -5.87 -10.44
N ASP A 223 -14.62 -5.64 -9.15
CA ASP A 223 -15.75 -4.83 -8.66
C ASP A 223 -15.42 -3.33 -8.61
N LYS A 224 -14.23 -2.96 -9.07
CA LYS A 224 -13.77 -1.58 -9.02
C LYS A 224 -14.54 -0.74 -10.04
N LEU A 225 -15.16 0.34 -9.57
CA LEU A 225 -15.91 1.24 -10.45
C LEU A 225 -14.94 1.97 -11.38
N PHE A 226 -15.10 1.74 -12.69
CA PHE A 226 -14.09 1.93 -13.73
C PHE A 226 -13.55 3.37 -13.82
N PHE A 227 -14.36 4.37 -13.44
CA PHE A 227 -14.01 5.79 -13.58
C PHE A 227 -13.43 6.42 -12.31
N GLU A 228 -13.67 5.84 -11.14
CA GLU A 228 -13.52 6.62 -9.90
C GLU A 228 -12.49 6.05 -8.92
N GLN A 229 -11.82 4.97 -9.32
CA GLN A 229 -10.77 4.30 -8.55
C GLN A 229 -11.18 3.87 -7.14
N TYR A 230 -12.48 3.74 -6.87
CA TYR A 230 -13.04 3.29 -5.61
C TYR A 230 -13.86 2.01 -5.76
N TRP A 231 -14.17 1.43 -4.61
CA TRP A 231 -15.14 0.36 -4.44
C TRP A 231 -16.35 0.93 -3.72
N SER A 232 -17.54 0.50 -4.12
CA SER A 232 -18.69 0.68 -3.23
C SER A 232 -18.43 -0.07 -1.92
N HIS A 233 -18.89 0.47 -0.79
CA HIS A 233 -18.55 -0.11 0.51
C HIS A 233 -19.09 -1.54 0.66
N ASP A 234 -20.28 -1.83 0.12
CA ASP A 234 -20.87 -3.18 0.10
C ASP A 234 -20.02 -4.20 -0.67
N LYS A 235 -19.15 -3.75 -1.57
CA LYS A 235 -18.20 -4.60 -2.32
C LYS A 235 -16.84 -4.74 -1.63
N CYS A 236 -16.63 -4.07 -0.51
CA CYS A 236 -15.39 -4.20 0.22
C CYS A 236 -15.38 -5.49 1.04
N ASP A 237 -14.32 -6.29 0.90
CA ASP A 237 -14.14 -7.59 1.55
C ASP A 237 -12.89 -7.62 2.45
N ARG A 238 -12.06 -6.57 2.43
CA ARG A 238 -10.82 -6.50 3.20
C ARG A 238 -10.41 -5.08 3.58
N VAL A 239 -9.63 -4.98 4.66
CA VAL A 239 -8.82 -3.79 4.95
C VAL A 239 -7.39 -4.07 4.50
N ARG A 240 -6.80 -3.15 3.74
CA ARG A 240 -5.43 -3.25 3.26
C ARG A 240 -4.53 -2.27 4.00
N TYR A 241 -3.45 -2.78 4.57
CA TYR A 241 -2.29 -2.00 4.99
C TYR A 241 -1.25 -1.98 3.85
N GLU A 242 -0.77 -0.80 3.47
CA GLU A 242 0.23 -0.62 2.42
C GLU A 242 1.34 0.33 2.88
N ALA A 243 2.59 -0.12 2.85
CA ALA A 243 3.76 0.67 3.18
C ALA A 243 4.69 0.81 1.97
N THR A 244 4.83 2.03 1.47
CA THR A 244 5.78 2.36 0.41
C THR A 244 7.14 2.72 1.00
N ILE A 245 8.16 1.95 0.64
CA ILE A 245 9.54 2.12 1.08
C ILE A 245 10.40 2.55 -0.11
N THR A 246 11.11 3.67 0.04
CA THR A 246 11.88 4.31 -1.03
C THR A 246 13.36 3.90 -1.02
N THR A 247 14.07 4.20 -2.10
CA THR A 247 15.51 3.91 -2.30
C THR A 247 16.37 4.22 -1.10
N ASN A 248 16.14 5.37 -0.44
CA ASN A 248 16.97 5.80 0.70
C ASN A 248 16.88 4.82 1.87
N LEU A 249 15.69 4.31 2.18
CA LEU A 249 15.54 3.32 3.25
C LEU A 249 15.98 1.94 2.77
N LEU A 250 15.62 1.55 1.53
CA LEU A 250 16.04 0.27 0.95
C LEU A 250 17.57 0.11 0.96
N ARG A 251 18.32 1.17 0.62
CA ARG A 251 19.78 1.15 0.70
C ARG A 251 20.33 0.97 2.12
N LYS A 252 19.67 1.53 3.14
CA LYS A 252 20.08 1.36 4.55
C LYS A 252 19.94 -0.09 5.03
N ILE A 253 19.07 -0.86 4.38
CA ILE A 253 18.87 -2.30 4.65
C ILE A 253 19.48 -3.18 3.55
N ASN A 254 20.46 -2.65 2.80
CA ASN A 254 21.22 -3.36 1.77
C ASN A 254 20.39 -3.91 0.60
N ILE A 255 19.28 -3.25 0.24
CA ILE A 255 18.51 -3.54 -0.98
C ILE A 255 18.81 -2.44 -2.01
N LYS A 256 19.66 -2.74 -3.00
CA LYS A 256 20.02 -1.82 -4.08
C LYS A 256 19.55 -2.32 -5.45
N TYR A 257 19.70 -3.61 -5.70
CA TYR A 257 19.39 -4.27 -6.97
C TYR A 257 18.30 -5.34 -6.79
N ILE A 258 17.78 -5.85 -7.92
CA ILE A 258 16.76 -6.90 -7.90
C ILE A 258 17.27 -8.15 -7.17
N LYS A 259 18.54 -8.55 -7.40
CA LYS A 259 19.18 -9.67 -6.72
C LYS A 259 19.12 -9.53 -5.20
N ASP A 260 19.38 -8.34 -4.66
CA ASP A 260 19.36 -8.09 -3.22
C ASP A 260 17.95 -8.33 -2.66
N PHE A 261 16.93 -7.78 -3.35
CA PHE A 261 15.52 -7.96 -2.96
C PHE A 261 15.04 -9.41 -3.03
N LEU A 262 15.53 -10.19 -4.01
CA LEU A 262 15.19 -11.61 -4.13
C LEU A 262 15.78 -12.45 -2.99
N ILE A 263 16.96 -12.09 -2.49
CA ILE A 263 17.65 -12.84 -1.42
C ILE A 263 17.19 -12.36 -0.03
N ASN A 264 16.92 -11.07 0.11
CA ASN A 264 16.54 -10.47 1.38
C ASN A 264 15.60 -9.27 1.18
N PRO A 265 14.28 -9.48 1.09
CA PRO A 265 13.32 -8.39 0.94
C PRO A 265 13.08 -7.59 2.24
N ASN A 266 13.55 -8.07 3.40
CA ASN A 266 13.40 -7.44 4.72
C ASN A 266 11.96 -7.01 5.07
N PHE A 267 10.94 -7.74 4.59
CA PHE A 267 9.54 -7.41 4.83
C PHE A 267 9.23 -7.43 6.33
N ALA A 268 9.56 -8.52 7.04
CA ALA A 268 9.27 -8.60 8.47
C ALA A 268 10.04 -7.54 9.26
N GLN A 269 11.32 -7.33 8.96
CA GLN A 269 12.17 -6.37 9.68
C GLN A 269 11.67 -4.91 9.51
N LEU A 270 11.18 -4.55 8.34
CA LEU A 270 10.69 -3.20 8.08
C LEU A 270 9.35 -2.90 8.76
N ILE A 271 8.46 -3.90 8.79
CA ILE A 271 7.11 -3.72 9.35
C ILE A 271 7.09 -3.95 10.86
N PHE A 272 7.86 -4.94 11.33
CA PHE A 272 7.97 -5.39 12.72
C PHE A 272 9.45 -5.44 13.17
N PRO A 273 10.14 -4.29 13.24
CA PRO A 273 11.49 -4.23 13.78
C PRO A 273 11.52 -4.64 15.26
N SER A 274 12.67 -5.12 15.71
CA SER A 274 12.92 -5.43 17.13
C SER A 274 12.77 -4.19 18.02
N ASP A 275 13.20 -3.03 17.51
CA ASP A 275 12.92 -1.74 18.13
C ASP A 275 11.50 -1.28 17.76
N SER A 276 10.58 -1.43 18.70
CA SER A 276 9.17 -1.07 18.51
C SER A 276 8.93 0.40 18.15
N THR A 277 9.86 1.32 18.45
CA THR A 277 9.72 2.74 18.12
C THR A 277 9.79 2.99 16.61
N MET A 278 10.47 2.10 15.88
CA MET A 278 10.66 2.16 14.44
C MET A 278 9.61 1.36 13.66
N SER A 279 8.68 0.69 14.35
CA SER A 279 7.66 -0.14 13.71
C SER A 279 6.73 0.69 12.84
N LEU A 280 6.51 0.21 11.61
CA LEU A 280 5.53 0.79 10.69
C LEU A 280 4.12 0.22 10.92
N PHE A 281 3.98 -0.79 11.78
CA PHE A 281 2.69 -1.39 12.14
C PHE A 281 2.55 -1.43 13.67
N GLN A 282 2.27 -0.27 14.25
CA GLN A 282 2.12 -0.10 15.69
C GLN A 282 0.82 0.63 16.04
N PHE A 283 0.22 0.19 17.15
CA PHE A 283 -1.03 0.74 17.65
C PHE A 283 -0.86 1.17 19.10
N LYS A 284 -1.32 2.37 19.42
CA LYS A 284 -1.17 3.02 20.71
C LYS A 284 -2.50 3.62 21.16
N GLN A 285 -2.58 3.90 22.45
CA GLN A 285 -3.65 4.64 23.07
C GLN A 285 -3.06 5.57 24.14
N PHE A 286 -3.80 6.59 24.55
CA PHE A 286 -3.44 7.33 25.76
C PHE A 286 -3.75 6.51 27.00
N SER A 287 -2.95 6.68 28.05
CA SER A 287 -3.41 6.26 29.37
C SER A 287 -4.64 7.07 29.78
N LYS A 288 -5.57 6.47 30.52
CA LYS A 288 -6.82 7.13 30.94
C LYS A 288 -6.57 8.46 31.66
N LYS A 289 -5.47 8.56 32.41
CA LYS A 289 -5.05 9.78 33.13
C LYS A 289 -4.59 10.87 32.16
N GLN A 290 -3.77 10.52 31.17
CA GLN A 290 -3.24 11.49 30.20
C GLN A 290 -4.31 11.96 29.23
N TYR A 291 -5.19 11.05 28.79
CA TYR A 291 -6.30 11.39 27.89
C TYR A 291 -7.15 12.52 28.45
N ARG A 292 -7.63 12.37 29.70
CA ARG A 292 -8.45 13.38 30.39
C ARG A 292 -7.78 14.73 30.60
N LYS A 293 -6.44 14.76 30.65
CA LYS A 293 -5.67 15.97 30.94
C LYS A 293 -5.35 16.77 29.69
N TYR A 294 -5.10 16.10 28.57
CA TYR A 294 -4.54 16.74 27.37
C TYR A 294 -5.42 16.63 26.12
N VAL A 295 -6.45 15.80 26.16
CA VAL A 295 -7.42 15.66 25.06
C VAL A 295 -8.77 16.22 25.52
N PRO A 296 -9.36 17.20 24.81
CA PRO A 296 -10.60 17.84 25.23
C PRO A 296 -11.73 16.82 25.43
N PRO A 297 -12.56 16.91 26.49
CA PRO A 297 -13.57 15.91 26.83
C PRO A 297 -14.68 15.70 25.76
N ASN A 298 -14.78 16.59 24.76
CA ASN A 298 -15.77 16.51 23.68
C ASN A 298 -15.23 15.89 22.38
N CYS A 299 -13.97 15.43 22.36
CA CYS A 299 -13.39 14.79 21.18
C CYS A 299 -13.92 13.36 20.93
N ASP A 300 -14.46 12.70 21.97
CA ASP A 300 -15.09 11.37 21.89
C ASP A 300 -16.49 11.42 21.27
N GLN A 301 -17.05 12.62 21.06
CA GLN A 301 -18.36 12.77 20.44
C GLN A 301 -18.19 12.73 18.92
N ASP A 302 -18.44 11.54 18.36
CA ASP A 302 -18.49 11.30 16.92
C ASP A 302 -19.38 12.36 16.23
N TYR A 303 -18.77 13.23 15.41
CA TYR A 303 -19.27 14.05 14.27
C TYR A 303 -20.65 14.75 14.31
N TYR A 304 -21.43 14.67 15.39
CA TYR A 304 -22.83 15.13 15.37
C TYR A 304 -23.03 16.61 15.70
N HIS A 305 -21.97 17.35 15.98
CA HIS A 305 -22.09 18.76 16.34
C HIS A 305 -21.56 19.67 15.23
N LYS A 306 -22.47 20.47 14.65
CA LYS A 306 -22.15 21.61 13.75
C LYS A 306 -21.54 22.80 14.51
N ASP A 307 -21.18 22.63 15.79
CA ASP A 307 -20.58 23.69 16.58
C ASP A 307 -19.15 23.90 16.14
N LYS A 308 -18.88 25.11 15.61
CA LYS A 308 -17.57 25.54 15.11
C LYS A 308 -16.48 25.56 16.19
N ASP A 309 -16.87 25.39 17.46
CA ASP A 309 -16.00 25.49 18.63
C ASP A 309 -15.50 24.14 19.16
N ILE A 310 -15.90 23.01 18.55
CA ILE A 310 -15.46 21.67 18.97
C ILE A 310 -14.30 21.20 18.07
N ILE A 311 -13.16 20.90 18.70
CA ILE A 311 -12.02 20.28 18.03
C ILE A 311 -12.32 18.79 17.81
N HIS A 312 -12.41 18.38 16.55
CA HIS A 312 -12.61 16.98 16.16
C HIS A 312 -11.29 16.37 15.66
N PHE A 313 -11.01 15.13 16.08
CA PHE A 313 -9.86 14.38 15.60
C PHE A 313 -10.31 13.16 14.80
N GLU A 314 -9.85 13.07 13.56
CA GLU A 314 -10.22 11.96 12.68
C GLU A 314 -9.42 10.69 13.00
N CYS A 315 -8.22 10.82 13.59
CA CYS A 315 -7.36 9.70 13.91
C CYS A 315 -6.50 9.96 15.16
N PHE A 316 -5.91 8.90 15.69
CA PHE A 316 -5.07 8.95 16.90
C PHE A 316 -3.83 9.84 16.74
N ILE A 317 -3.27 9.90 15.52
CA ILE A 317 -2.11 10.74 15.23
C ILE A 317 -2.45 12.23 15.41
N ASP A 318 -3.66 12.66 15.06
CA ASP A 318 -4.09 14.05 15.21
C ASP A 318 -4.23 14.40 16.68
N GLU A 319 -4.80 13.51 17.49
CA GLU A 319 -4.89 13.65 18.95
C GLU A 319 -3.51 13.72 19.60
N ALA A 320 -2.60 12.82 19.21
CA ALA A 320 -1.23 12.81 19.71
C ALA A 320 -0.48 14.10 19.35
N ASN A 321 -0.64 14.60 18.14
CA ASN A 321 -0.03 15.86 17.72
C ASN A 321 -0.62 17.04 18.50
N TYR A 322 -1.94 17.08 18.70
CA TYR A 322 -2.59 18.10 19.51
C TYR A 322 -2.12 18.08 20.96
N ALA A 323 -2.12 16.91 21.60
CA ALA A 323 -1.67 16.75 22.98
C ALA A 323 -0.20 17.17 23.13
N LYS A 324 0.66 16.82 22.15
CA LYS A 324 2.05 17.27 22.09
C LYS A 324 2.18 18.80 21.99
N SER A 325 1.36 19.44 21.14
CA SER A 325 1.30 20.91 21.05
C SER A 325 0.84 21.56 22.36
N ASN A 326 0.15 20.83 23.24
CA ASN A 326 -0.25 21.25 24.58
C ASN A 326 0.71 20.77 25.68
N GLY A 327 1.96 20.44 25.32
CA GLY A 327 3.02 20.14 26.28
C GLY A 327 3.06 18.69 26.77
N LEU A 328 2.30 17.77 26.17
CA LEU A 328 2.42 16.35 26.49
C LEU A 328 3.69 15.74 25.89
N ASP A 329 4.52 15.13 26.74
CA ASP A 329 5.56 14.22 26.29
C ASP A 329 4.94 12.87 25.88
N LEU A 330 4.86 12.63 24.57
CA LEU A 330 4.29 11.40 24.01
C LEU A 330 5.08 10.15 24.37
N SER A 331 6.40 10.25 24.65
CA SER A 331 7.22 9.07 24.92
C SER A 331 6.78 8.32 26.18
N ASN A 332 6.31 9.07 27.19
CA ASN A 332 5.89 8.55 28.49
C ASN A 332 4.37 8.46 28.68
N SER A 333 3.60 8.90 27.68
CA SER A 333 2.15 9.09 27.82
C SER A 333 1.31 8.15 26.95
N LEU A 334 1.97 7.44 26.04
CA LEU A 334 1.32 6.51 25.11
C LEU A 334 1.56 5.06 25.53
N GLU A 335 0.48 4.33 25.70
CA GLU A 335 0.48 2.90 26.00
C GLU A 335 0.28 2.10 24.71
N LYS A 336 0.76 0.85 24.71
CA LYS A 336 0.42 -0.10 23.63
C LYS A 336 -1.09 -0.38 23.66
N TYR A 337 -1.73 -0.39 22.50
CA TYR A 337 -3.12 -0.82 22.40
C TYR A 337 -3.22 -2.35 22.44
N SER A 338 -3.17 -2.91 23.65
CA SER A 338 -2.99 -4.34 23.90
C SER A 338 -4.07 -5.24 23.30
N LYS A 339 -5.25 -4.70 23.00
CA LYS A 339 -6.34 -5.44 22.33
C LYS A 339 -5.97 -5.93 20.93
N LEU A 340 -4.96 -5.34 20.28
CA LEU A 340 -4.46 -5.76 18.97
C LEU A 340 -3.23 -6.67 19.05
N ASP A 341 -2.76 -7.06 20.24
CA ASP A 341 -1.53 -7.82 20.41
C ASP A 341 -1.56 -9.15 19.67
N GLU A 342 -2.66 -9.90 19.80
CA GLU A 342 -2.81 -11.16 19.11
C GLU A 342 -2.80 -10.98 17.59
N LEU A 343 -3.52 -9.98 17.08
CA LEU A 343 -3.54 -9.65 15.66
C LEU A 343 -2.14 -9.31 15.14
N ILE A 344 -1.38 -8.50 15.89
CA ILE A 344 0.00 -8.11 15.54
C ILE A 344 0.88 -9.36 15.46
N ILE A 345 0.84 -10.25 16.46
CA ILE A 345 1.61 -11.50 16.49
C ILE A 345 1.24 -12.41 15.30
N GLN A 346 -0.06 -12.57 15.03
CA GLN A 346 -0.52 -13.38 13.91
C GLN A 346 -0.06 -12.79 12.56
N THR A 347 -0.12 -11.46 12.42
CA THR A 347 0.32 -10.75 11.21
C THR A 347 1.81 -10.91 10.98
N GLU A 348 2.63 -10.69 12.02
CA GLU A 348 4.08 -10.85 11.95
C GLU A 348 4.47 -12.28 11.53
N ARG A 349 3.82 -13.30 12.12
CA ARG A 349 4.02 -14.72 11.74
C ARG A 349 3.70 -14.96 10.27
N ARG A 350 2.61 -14.38 9.76
CA ARG A 350 2.20 -14.50 8.34
C ARG A 350 3.21 -13.83 7.42
N VAL A 351 3.68 -12.63 7.76
CA VAL A 351 4.71 -11.89 7.00
C VAL A 351 6.02 -12.68 6.96
N LYS A 352 6.52 -13.15 8.10
CA LYS A 352 7.73 -13.99 8.19
C LYS A 352 7.61 -15.24 7.33
N LYS A 353 6.46 -15.94 7.39
CA LYS A 353 6.21 -17.14 6.57
C LYS A 353 6.20 -16.85 5.08
N PHE A 354 5.62 -15.72 4.65
CA PHE A 354 5.64 -15.28 3.26
C PHE A 354 7.06 -14.94 2.81
N GLU A 355 7.81 -14.18 3.60
CA GLU A 355 9.18 -13.79 3.32
C GLU A 355 10.12 -15.00 3.19
N ILE A 356 10.03 -15.99 4.09
CA ILE A 356 10.82 -17.23 3.99
C ILE A 356 10.54 -17.95 2.66
N LYS A 357 9.26 -18.04 2.25
CA LYS A 357 8.88 -18.64 0.97
C LYS A 357 9.45 -17.85 -0.22
N TRP A 358 9.40 -16.52 -0.15
CA TRP A 358 9.97 -15.64 -1.16
C TRP A 358 11.47 -15.85 -1.29
N ILE A 359 12.22 -15.79 -0.20
CA ILE A 359 13.68 -15.96 -0.16
C ILE A 359 14.07 -17.34 -0.71
N LYS A 360 13.37 -18.41 -0.30
CA LYS A 360 13.62 -19.76 -0.81
C LYS A 360 13.49 -19.81 -2.34
N LYS A 361 12.40 -19.26 -2.88
CA LYS A 361 12.19 -19.17 -4.33
C LYS A 361 13.24 -18.27 -5.00
N GLY A 362 13.56 -17.12 -4.42
CA GLY A 362 14.52 -16.15 -4.94
C GLY A 362 15.92 -16.73 -5.08
N LYS A 363 16.41 -17.43 -4.05
CA LYS A 363 17.70 -18.14 -4.09
C LYS A 363 17.78 -19.18 -5.21
N ILE A 364 16.69 -19.90 -5.46
CA ILE A 364 16.61 -20.87 -6.57
C ILE A 364 16.59 -20.12 -7.92
N ALA A 365 15.77 -19.07 -8.03
CA ALA A 365 15.55 -18.36 -9.28
C ALA A 365 16.77 -17.55 -9.76
N ILE A 366 17.62 -17.05 -8.86
CA ILE A 366 18.85 -16.33 -9.24
C ILE A 366 19.82 -17.24 -10.01
N ASN A 367 19.81 -18.53 -9.71
CA ASN A 367 20.64 -19.53 -10.39
C ASN A 367 19.93 -20.19 -11.57
N TRP A 368 18.65 -19.85 -11.81
CA TRP A 368 17.87 -20.46 -12.88
C TRP A 368 18.29 -19.89 -14.24
N LYS A 369 18.52 -20.78 -15.21
CA LYS A 369 18.61 -20.43 -16.62
C LYS A 369 17.19 -20.52 -17.21
N PRO A 370 16.51 -19.41 -17.51
CA PRO A 370 15.22 -19.46 -18.16
C PRO A 370 15.40 -20.11 -19.53
N ILE A 371 14.46 -20.98 -19.86
CA ILE A 371 14.35 -21.55 -21.19
C ILE A 371 13.91 -20.38 -22.09
N ASP A 372 14.76 -20.00 -23.05
CA ASP A 372 14.42 -18.95 -24.00
C ASP A 372 13.39 -19.52 -24.97
N THR A 373 12.10 -19.30 -24.71
CA THR A 373 11.02 -19.81 -25.58
C THR A 373 10.93 -19.02 -26.89
N ASN A 374 11.78 -18.01 -27.12
CA ASN A 374 11.78 -17.21 -28.34
C ASN A 374 12.45 -17.90 -29.54
N GLN A 375 12.82 -19.19 -29.44
CA GLN A 375 13.45 -19.87 -30.56
C GLN A 375 12.46 -20.40 -31.63
N ASP A 376 11.15 -20.45 -31.35
CA ASP A 376 10.18 -21.01 -32.32
C ASP A 376 8.85 -20.24 -32.52
N ASP A 377 8.54 -19.21 -31.71
CA ASP A 377 7.23 -18.53 -31.81
C ASP A 377 7.29 -17.30 -32.74
N ASN A 378 7.40 -17.57 -34.04
CA ASN A 378 7.24 -16.60 -35.15
C ASN A 378 5.78 -16.13 -35.33
N THR A 379 4.98 -16.11 -34.26
CA THR A 379 3.61 -15.59 -34.29
C THR A 379 3.60 -14.13 -33.84
N ASP A 380 4.02 -13.25 -34.75
CA ASP A 380 4.06 -11.79 -34.67
C ASP A 380 2.68 -11.10 -34.58
N ASN A 381 1.68 -11.78 -34.02
CA ASN A 381 0.44 -11.11 -33.69
C ASN A 381 0.45 -10.77 -32.20
N PRO A 382 0.60 -9.48 -31.79
CA PRO A 382 0.02 -9.06 -30.53
C PRO A 382 -1.41 -9.60 -30.52
N PRO A 383 -1.91 -10.21 -29.43
CA PRO A 383 -3.24 -10.81 -29.41
C PRO A 383 -4.20 -9.78 -30.00
N LYS A 384 -4.71 -10.05 -31.22
CA LYS A 384 -5.60 -9.15 -31.95
C LYS A 384 -6.59 -8.70 -30.93
N GLY A 385 -6.60 -7.40 -30.64
CA GLY A 385 -7.36 -6.84 -29.54
C GLY A 385 -8.78 -7.36 -29.63
N LYS A 386 -9.09 -8.39 -28.84
CA LYS A 386 -10.46 -8.60 -28.41
C LYS A 386 -10.80 -7.27 -27.82
N LYS A 387 -11.78 -6.59 -28.43
CA LYS A 387 -12.33 -5.34 -27.92
C LYS A 387 -12.38 -5.50 -26.41
N LEU A 388 -11.83 -4.54 -25.67
CA LEU A 388 -11.81 -4.54 -24.20
C LEU A 388 -13.21 -4.76 -23.55
N LYS A 389 -14.27 -4.84 -24.35
CA LYS A 389 -15.66 -5.14 -23.98
C LYS A 389 -16.01 -6.62 -23.78
N GLU A 390 -15.16 -7.59 -24.10
CA GLU A 390 -15.53 -9.03 -24.00
C GLU A 390 -14.74 -9.87 -22.99
N PHE A 391 -13.90 -9.25 -22.17
CA PHE A 391 -13.23 -9.95 -21.06
C PHE A 391 -14.02 -9.96 -19.74
N TYR A 392 -15.18 -9.30 -19.71
CA TYR A 392 -16.14 -9.35 -18.61
C TYR A 392 -17.58 -9.37 -19.15
N LYS A 393 -18.04 -10.57 -19.52
CA LYS A 393 -19.45 -10.94 -19.54
C LYS A 393 -19.62 -12.18 -18.69
#